data_AF-A0A0A2TMM3-F1
#
_entry.id   AF-A0A0A2TMM3-F1
#
_cell.length_a   1.000
_cell.length_b   1.000
_cell.length_c   1.000
_cell.angle_alpha   90.00
_cell.angle_beta   90.00
_cell.angle_gamma   90.00
#
_symmetry.space_group_name_H-M   'P 1'
#
loop_
_entity.id
_entity.type
_entity.pdbx_description
1 polymer ?
#
loop_
_entity_poly.entity_id
_entity_poly.type
_entity_poly.pdbx_seq_one_letter_code
_entity_poly.pdbx_strand_id
1 'polypeptide(L)' 'MMFPNKETVERVRKQFPKDTRVELVTMTDPYSTLKPGDQGTVDFVDDTATVFVLWDKRIMWSS' A
#
# COMPACT_ATOMS: atom_id res chain seq x y z
N MET A 1 -5.86 12.30 17.47
CA MET A 1 -5.44 11.88 16.11
C MET A 1 -5.85 12.98 15.14
N MET A 2 -4.91 13.55 14.39
CA MET A 2 -5.22 14.51 13.33
C MET A 2 -5.53 13.72 12.05
N PHE A 3 -6.76 13.84 11.56
CA PHE A 3 -7.11 13.31 10.25
C PHE A 3 -6.54 14.25 9.18
N PRO A 4 -5.90 13.74 8.11
CA PRO A 4 -5.47 14.57 7.01
C PRO A 4 -6.69 15.25 6.35
N ASN A 5 -6.49 16.45 5.79
CA ASN A 5 -7.54 17.11 5.03
C ASN A 5 -8.02 16.23 3.88
N LYS A 6 -9.33 16.27 3.61
CA LYS A 6 -9.97 15.50 2.53
C LYS A 6 -9.27 15.67 1.18
N GLU A 7 -8.76 16.87 0.89
CA GLU A 7 -8.00 17.14 -0.33
C GLU A 7 -6.73 16.28 -0.45
N THR A 8 -6.01 16.04 0.64
CA THR A 8 -4.84 15.17 0.67
C THR A 8 -5.23 13.73 0.35
N VAL A 9 -6.31 13.23 0.97
CA VAL A 9 -6.83 11.88 0.72
C VAL A 9 -7.23 11.72 -0.75
N GLU A 10 -7.96 12.69 -1.31
CA GLU A 10 -8.38 12.68 -2.71
C GLU A 10 -7.20 12.76 -3.67
N ARG A 11 -6.15 13.52 -3.33
CA ARG A 11 -4.91 13.54 -4.12
C ARG A 11 -4.21 12.19 -4.12
N VAL A 12 -4.14 11.50 -2.98
CA VAL A 12 -3.55 10.16 -2.89
C VAL A 12 -4.39 9.15 -3.66
N ARG A 13 -5.74 9.20 -3.57
CA ARG A 13 -6.65 8.38 -4.38
C ARG A 13 -6.45 8.58 -5.88
N LYS A 14 -6.16 9.80 -6.32
CA LYS A 14 -5.87 10.11 -7.73
C LYS A 14 -4.49 9.63 -8.17
N GLN A 15 -3.49 9.62 -7.28
CA GLN A 15 -2.15 9.13 -7.57
C GLN A 15 -2.07 7.60 -7.57
N PHE A 16 -2.81 6.96 -6.67
CA PHE A 16 -2.87 5.51 -6.52
C PHE A 16 -4.32 5.04 -6.66
N PRO A 17 -4.89 5.09 -7.88
CA PRO A 17 -6.21 4.55 -8.10
C PRO A 17 -6.21 3.03 -7.91
N LYS A 18 -7.40 2.48 -7.66
CA LYS A 18 -7.61 1.03 -7.57
C LYS A 18 -7.09 0.34 -8.83
N ASP A 19 -6.55 -0.87 -8.65
CA ASP A 19 -5.93 -1.71 -9.68
C ASP A 19 -4.60 -1.15 -10.24
N THR A 20 -4.04 -0.12 -9.61
CA THR A 20 -2.71 0.38 -9.98
C THR A 20 -1.64 -0.60 -9.53
N ARG A 21 -0.75 -0.95 -10.46
CA ARG A 21 0.43 -1.76 -10.16
C ARG A 21 1.49 -0.91 -9.46
N VAL A 22 1.95 -1.35 -8.31
CA VAL A 22 2.98 -0.67 -7.51
C VAL A 22 4.14 -1.62 -7.21
N GLU A 23 5.30 -1.03 -6.94
CA GLU A 23 6.51 -1.73 -6.53
C GLU A 23 6.95 -1.18 -5.17
N LEU A 24 7.35 -2.08 -4.27
CA LEU A 24 7.90 -1.71 -2.98
C LEU A 24 9.29 -1.09 -3.18
N VAL A 25 9.47 0.17 -2.80
CA VAL A 25 10.79 0.83 -2.87
C VAL A 25 11.60 0.56 -1.60
N THR A 26 10.98 0.72 -0.43
CA THR A 26 11.62 0.49 0.88
C THR A 26 10.60 -0.04 1.88
N MET A 27 11.07 -0.82 2.86
CA MET A 27 10.27 -1.29 3.99
C MET A 27 11.13 -1.22 5.24
N THR A 28 10.65 -0.49 6.25
CA THR A 28 11.35 -0.33 7.55
C THR A 28 10.76 -1.25 8.62
N ASP A 29 9.62 -1.90 8.35
CA ASP A 29 9.00 -2.82 9.30
C ASP A 29 9.80 -4.15 9.37
N PRO A 30 10.33 -4.53 10.55
CA PRO A 30 11.17 -5.71 10.70
C PRO A 30 10.41 -7.04 10.67
N TYR A 31 9.07 -7.02 10.75
CA TYR A 31 8.22 -8.21 10.69
C TYR A 31 7.64 -8.44 9.28
N SER A 32 7.80 -7.47 8.39
CA SER A 32 7.39 -7.60 7.00
C SER A 32 8.31 -8.56 6.25
N THR A 33 7.69 -9.45 5.46
CA THR A 33 8.41 -10.35 4.54
C THR A 33 8.68 -9.71 3.18
N LEU A 34 8.18 -8.48 2.98
CA LEU A 34 8.29 -7.75 1.73
C LEU A 34 9.70 -7.19 1.54
N LYS A 35 10.20 -7.27 0.31
CA LYS A 35 11.51 -6.76 -0.09
C LYS A 35 11.37 -5.66 -1.15
N PRO A 36 12.30 -4.70 -1.20
CA PRO A 36 12.39 -3.79 -2.33
C PRO A 36 12.35 -4.53 -3.67
N GLY A 37 11.51 -4.08 -4.60
CA GLY A 37 11.22 -4.75 -5.87
C GLY A 37 10.02 -5.69 -5.85
N ASP A 38 9.43 -5.97 -4.69
CA ASP A 38 8.16 -6.72 -4.64
C ASP A 38 7.04 -5.91 -5.27
N GLN A 39 6.20 -6.58 -6.04
CA GLN A 39 5.08 -5.94 -6.71
C GLN A 39 3.75 -6.29 -6.07
N GLY A 40 2.82 -5.36 -6.16
CA GLY A 40 1.45 -5.53 -5.68
C GLY A 40 0.48 -4.65 -6.43
N THR A 41 -0.79 -4.80 -6.11
CA THR A 41 -1.90 -4.09 -6.74
C THR A 41 -2.65 -3.29 -5.69
N VAL A 42 -2.89 -2.01 -5.95
CA VAL A 42 -3.66 -1.14 -5.06
C VAL A 42 -5.11 -1.61 -5.01
N ASP A 43 -5.61 -1.88 -3.80
CA ASP A 43 -7.00 -2.28 -3.59
C ASP A 43 -7.89 -1.06 -3.28
N PHE A 44 -7.47 -0.24 -2.31
CA PHE A 44 -8.16 1.01 -1.96
C PHE A 44 -7.27 1.97 -1.15
N VAL A 45 -7.78 3.19 -0.96
CA VAL A 45 -7.16 4.22 -0.12
C VAL A 45 -8.17 4.70 0.91
N ASP A 46 -7.86 4.50 2.19
CA ASP A 46 -8.70 4.87 3.31
C ASP A 46 -8.76 6.38 3.52
N ASP A 47 -9.70 6.79 4.36
CA ASP A 47 -9.91 8.20 4.72
C ASP A 47 -8.76 8.81 5.53
N THR A 48 -7.76 8.01 5.91
CA THR A 48 -6.50 8.45 6.50
C THR A 48 -5.38 8.66 5.47
N ALA A 49 -5.69 8.58 4.17
CA ALA A 49 -4.71 8.62 3.06
C ALA A 49 -3.70 7.46 3.07
N THR A 50 -4.06 6.34 3.69
CA THR A 50 -3.27 5.11 3.68
C THR A 50 -3.61 4.31 2.43
N VAL A 51 -2.60 3.90 1.66
CA VAL A 51 -2.79 3.08 0.45
C VAL A 51 -2.70 1.61 0.83
N PHE A 52 -3.79 0.86 0.60
CA PHE A 52 -3.83 -0.58 0.80
C PHE A 52 -3.42 -1.28 -0.50
N VAL A 53 -2.38 -2.10 -0.40
CA VAL A 53 -1.78 -2.81 -1.52
C VAL A 53 -1.86 -4.31 -1.24
N LEU A 54 -2.44 -5.04 -2.19
CA LEU A 54 -2.40 -6.49 -2.24
C LEU A 54 -1.10 -6.90 -2.92
N TRP A 55 -0.11 -7.29 -2.11
CA TRP A 55 1.17 -7.75 -2.61
C TRP A 55 1.06 -9.16 -3.20
N ASP A 56 1.68 -9.37 -4.36
CA ASP A 56 1.63 -10.65 -5.08
C ASP A 56 2.37 -11.78 -4.35
N LYS A 57 3.29 -11.41 -3.46
CA LYS A 57 4.03 -12.38 -2.66
C LYS A 57 3.08 -13.09 -1.72
N ARG A 58 2.74 -14.31 -2.13
CA ARG A 58 2.05 -15.31 -1.34
C ARG A 58 2.83 -15.50 -0.05
N ILE A 59 2.30 -14.98 1.06
CA ILE A 59 2.64 -15.40 2.42
C ILE A 59 2.46 -16.92 2.46
N MET A 60 3.56 -17.64 2.24
CA MET A 60 3.62 -19.07 2.41
C MET A 60 3.76 -19.29 3.92
N TRP A 61 2.62 -19.30 4.63
CA TRP A 61 2.57 -19.89 5.96
C TRP A 61 2.92 -21.36 5.77
N SER A 62 4.20 -21.70 5.98
CA SER A 62 4.60 -23.10 6.09
C SER A 62 4.06 -23.59 7.42
N SER A 63 3.15 -24.56 7.33
CA SER A 63 2.59 -25.33 8.45
C SER A 63 3.66 -26.00 9.29
#